data_AF-A0A7C4B135-F1
#
_entry.id   AF-A0A7C4B135-F1
#
_cell.length_a   1.000
_cell.length_b   1.000
_cell.length_c   1.000
_cell.angle_alpha   90.00
_cell.angle_beta   90.00
_cell.angle_gamma   90.00
#
_symmetry.space_group_name_H-M   'P 1'
#
loop_
_entity.id
_entity.type
_entity.pdbx_description
1 polymer ?
#
loop_
_entity_poly.entity_id
_entity_poly.type
_entity_poly.pdbx_seq_one_letter_code
_entity_poly.pdbx_strand_id
1 'polypeptide(L)'
;MSKASKAELNIKRTQKLRSLISELPAFCAGFFRGIEQRTSLLTRINYAYDLKLFFSFVENELGYDISRFSAKDLQKLTLTDFEVYLEYLSLYYKDDSAVENGEKGIARKLSSLRTLYKYYYKKGVI
;
A
#
# COMPACT_ATOMS: atom_id res chain seq x y z
N MET A 1 27.32 20.99 -7.33
CA MET A 1 25.93 20.51 -7.20
C MET A 1 25.57 20.48 -5.72
N SER A 2 24.62 21.30 -5.28
CA SER A 2 24.24 21.42 -3.87
C SER A 2 23.50 20.16 -3.39
N LYS A 3 23.97 19.54 -2.30
CA LYS A 3 23.22 18.50 -1.58
C LYS A 3 21.98 19.17 -0.99
N ALA A 4 20.78 18.70 -1.37
CA ALA A 4 19.55 19.12 -0.73
C ALA A 4 19.66 18.95 0.79
N SER A 5 19.23 19.96 1.55
CA SER A 5 19.18 19.92 3.00
C SER A 5 18.31 18.75 3.47
N LYS A 6 18.61 18.19 4.64
CA LYS A 6 17.77 17.16 5.28
C LYS A 6 16.31 17.63 5.39
N ALA A 7 16.07 18.92 5.62
CA ALA A 7 14.74 19.50 5.69
C ALA A 7 14.02 19.45 4.33
N GLU A 8 14.69 19.85 3.25
CA GLU A 8 14.13 19.81 1.89
C GLU A 8 13.79 18.39 1.45
N LEU A 9 14.66 17.42 1.78
CA LEU A 9 14.41 16.00 1.50
C LEU A 9 13.18 15.48 2.25
N ASN A 10 13.01 15.87 3.52
CA ASN A 10 11.84 15.49 4.30
C ASN A 10 10.55 16.12 3.77
N ILE A 11 10.59 17.38 3.32
CA ILE A 11 9.46 18.04 2.67
C ILE A 11 9.05 17.27 1.41
N LYS A 12 10.00 16.99 0.50
CA LYS A 12 9.73 16.23 -0.74
C LYS A 12 9.16 14.85 -0.47
N ARG A 13 9.72 14.12 0.51
CA ARG A 13 9.21 12.80 0.91
C ARG A 13 7.81 12.87 1.51
N THR A 14 7.53 13.89 2.31
CA THR A 14 6.21 14.12 2.89
C THR A 14 5.17 14.44 1.81
N GLN A 15 5.51 15.29 0.84
CA GLN A 15 4.67 15.56 -0.32
C GLN A 15 4.42 14.29 -1.13
N LYS A 16 5.44 13.48 -1.37
CA LYS A 16 5.28 12.20 -2.08
C LYS A 16 4.37 11.23 -1.33
N LEU A 17 4.54 11.11 -0.01
CA LEU A 17 3.65 10.28 0.80
C LEU A 17 2.19 10.76 0.70
N ARG A 18 1.95 12.07 0.80
CA ARG A 18 0.59 12.63 0.69
C ARG A 18 -0.05 12.35 -0.67
N SER A 19 0.70 12.53 -1.76
CA SER A 19 0.24 12.20 -3.12
C SER A 19 -0.10 10.71 -3.25
N LEU A 20 0.75 9.81 -2.74
CA LEU A 20 0.44 8.38 -2.77
C LEU A 20 -0.81 8.05 -1.96
N ILE A 21 -0.99 8.66 -0.78
CA ILE A 21 -2.16 8.41 0.06
C ILE A 21 -3.45 8.89 -0.60
N SER A 22 -3.44 10.01 -1.35
CA SER A 22 -4.63 10.49 -2.06
C SER A 22 -5.11 9.58 -3.19
N GLU A 23 -4.26 8.67 -3.65
CA GLU A 23 -4.59 7.68 -4.69
C GLU A 23 -5.08 6.36 -4.09
N LEU A 24 -5.13 6.22 -2.76
CA LEU A 24 -5.60 5.03 -2.05
C LEU A 24 -7.07 5.20 -1.61
N PRO A 25 -7.77 4.10 -1.28
CA PRO A 25 -9.06 4.18 -0.61
C PRO A 25 -9.02 5.10 0.63
N ALA A 26 -10.07 5.88 0.84
CA ALA A 26 -10.08 6.97 1.82
C ALA A 26 -9.70 6.51 3.25
N PHE A 27 -10.05 5.27 3.62
CA PHE A 27 -9.71 4.73 4.93
C PHE A 27 -8.20 4.55 5.13
N CYS A 28 -7.39 4.38 4.08
CA CYS A 28 -5.93 4.25 4.19
C CYS A 28 -5.28 5.46 4.87
N ALA A 29 -5.84 6.67 4.72
CA ALA A 29 -5.35 7.85 5.42
C ALA A 29 -5.39 7.70 6.96
N GLY A 30 -6.39 6.99 7.48
CA GLY A 30 -6.49 6.67 8.91
C GLY A 30 -5.41 5.68 9.37
N PHE A 31 -5.02 4.75 8.50
CA PHE A 31 -3.91 3.82 8.75
C PHE A 31 -2.57 4.54 8.82
N PHE A 32 -2.25 5.39 7.84
CA PHE A 32 -0.96 6.11 7.80
C PHE A 32 -0.77 7.06 8.99
N ARG A 33 -1.83 7.78 9.40
CA ARG A 33 -1.85 8.56 10.64
C ARG A 33 -1.61 7.67 11.86
N GLY A 34 -2.26 6.51 11.91
CA GLY A 34 -2.16 5.58 13.01
C GLY A 34 -0.79 4.92 13.18
N ILE A 35 0.06 4.90 12.15
CA ILE A 35 1.40 4.27 12.21
C ILE A 35 2.54 5.29 12.28
N GLU A 36 2.25 6.59 12.14
CA GLU A 36 3.22 7.66 11.96
C GLU A 36 4.30 7.70 13.06
N GLN A 37 3.91 7.58 14.32
CA GLN A 37 4.84 7.70 15.46
C GLN A 37 5.83 6.52 15.57
N ARG A 38 5.50 5.36 14.99
CA ARG A 38 6.31 4.13 15.11
C ARG A 38 6.96 3.69 13.80
N THR A 39 6.79 4.46 12.72
CA THR A 39 7.35 4.12 11.41
C THR A 39 8.03 5.31 10.75
N SER A 40 9.20 5.05 10.15
CA SER A 40 9.91 6.09 9.42
C SER A 40 9.10 6.61 8.22
N LEU A 41 9.38 7.84 7.78
CA LEU A 41 8.77 8.40 6.57
C LEU A 41 9.03 7.53 5.32
N LEU A 42 10.22 6.95 5.21
CA LEU A 42 10.57 6.05 4.10
C LEU A 42 9.76 4.75 4.16
N THR A 43 9.60 4.16 5.35
CA THR A 43 8.75 2.98 5.56
C THR A 43 7.31 3.27 5.13
N ARG A 44 6.76 4.43 5.50
CA ARG A 44 5.41 4.84 5.10
C ARG A 44 5.27 5.02 3.59
N ILE A 45 6.26 5.59 2.92
CA ILE A 45 6.27 5.71 1.45
C ILE A 45 6.28 4.33 0.79
N ASN A 46 7.12 3.41 1.28
CA ASN A 46 7.17 2.04 0.76
C ASN A 46 5.84 1.31 0.95
N TYR A 47 5.21 1.47 2.12
CA TYR A 47 3.88 0.91 2.39
C TYR A 47 2.83 1.52 1.47
N ALA A 48 2.88 2.83 1.19
CA ALA A 48 1.93 3.47 0.28
C ALA A 48 2.06 2.94 -1.16
N TYR A 49 3.29 2.70 -1.65
CA TYR A 49 3.49 2.06 -2.96
C TYR A 49 2.97 0.62 -3.00
N ASP A 50 3.22 -0.17 -1.95
CA ASP A 50 2.76 -1.56 -1.91
C ASP A 50 1.24 -1.64 -1.84
N LEU A 51 0.62 -0.79 -1.01
CA LEU A 51 -0.83 -0.70 -0.91
C LEU A 51 -1.46 -0.18 -2.20
N LYS A 52 -0.81 0.75 -2.91
CA LYS A 52 -1.29 1.20 -4.22
C LYS A 52 -1.34 0.04 -5.20
N LEU A 53 -0.28 -0.78 -5.27
CA LEU A 53 -0.27 -1.98 -6.12
C LEU A 53 -1.38 -2.96 -5.73
N PHE A 54 -1.57 -3.20 -4.43
CA PHE A 54 -2.64 -4.08 -3.93
C PHE A 54 -4.03 -3.56 -4.31
N PHE A 55 -4.32 -2.28 -4.11
CA PHE A 55 -5.64 -1.73 -4.46
C PHE A 55 -5.85 -1.62 -5.97
N SER A 56 -4.81 -1.38 -6.76
CA SER A 56 -4.90 -1.52 -8.23
C SER A 56 -5.22 -2.95 -8.64
N PHE A 57 -4.67 -3.97 -7.98
CA PHE A 57 -5.07 -5.37 -8.20
C PHE A 57 -6.54 -5.60 -7.82
N VAL A 58 -6.97 -5.13 -6.65
CA VAL A 58 -8.37 -5.24 -6.19
C VAL A 58 -9.35 -4.56 -7.16
N GLU A 59 -8.96 -3.44 -7.77
CA GLU A 59 -9.76 -2.75 -8.77
C GLU A 59 -9.81 -3.50 -10.10
N ASN A 60 -8.66 -3.86 -10.66
CA ASN A 60 -8.57 -4.37 -12.04
C ASN A 60 -8.87 -5.86 -12.15
N GLU A 61 -8.42 -6.68 -11.19
CA GLU A 61 -8.56 -8.14 -11.25
C GLU A 61 -9.83 -8.63 -10.53
N LEU A 62 -10.22 -7.95 -9.44
CA LEU A 62 -11.39 -8.34 -8.64
C LEU A 62 -12.63 -7.48 -8.90
N GLY A 63 -12.50 -6.39 -9.68
CA GLY A 63 -13.63 -5.56 -10.11
C GLY A 63 -14.26 -4.67 -9.03
N TYR A 64 -13.56 -4.41 -7.92
CA TYR A 64 -14.06 -3.52 -6.87
C TYR A 64 -13.80 -2.06 -7.20
N ASP A 65 -14.76 -1.17 -6.92
CA ASP A 65 -14.55 0.28 -6.94
C ASP A 65 -13.77 0.73 -5.69
N ILE A 66 -12.47 0.98 -5.85
CA ILE A 66 -11.58 1.39 -4.75
C ILE A 66 -11.93 2.77 -4.17
N SER A 67 -12.66 3.62 -4.91
CA SER A 67 -13.12 4.92 -4.40
C SER A 67 -14.21 4.76 -3.34
N ARG A 68 -14.96 3.65 -3.40
CA ARG A 68 -16.02 3.27 -2.44
C ARG A 68 -15.58 2.17 -1.47
N PHE A 69 -14.41 1.57 -1.68
CA PHE A 69 -13.89 0.49 -0.85
C PHE A 69 -13.57 0.97 0.57
N SER A 70 -14.22 0.35 1.54
CA SER A 70 -14.09 0.66 2.96
C SER A 70 -13.15 -0.32 3.66
N ALA A 71 -12.77 0.02 4.90
CA ALA A 71 -11.97 -0.90 5.71
C ALA A 71 -12.70 -2.24 5.96
N LYS A 72 -14.04 -2.25 6.04
CA LYS A 72 -14.82 -3.48 6.22
C LYS A 72 -14.78 -4.40 5.00
N ASP A 73 -14.63 -3.83 3.81
CA ASP A 73 -14.56 -4.62 2.58
C ASP A 73 -13.29 -5.48 2.51
N LEU A 74 -12.27 -5.19 3.34
CA LEU A 74 -11.12 -6.09 3.52
C LEU A 74 -11.55 -7.51 3.96
N GLN A 75 -12.65 -7.65 4.70
CA GLN A 75 -13.17 -8.96 5.12
C GLN A 75 -13.88 -9.73 4.00
N LYS A 76 -14.21 -9.07 2.88
CA LYS A 76 -14.83 -9.72 1.72
C LYS A 76 -13.81 -10.46 0.87
N LEU A 77 -12.53 -10.12 1.00
CA LEU A 77 -11.46 -10.77 0.25
C LEU A 77 -11.20 -12.16 0.82
N THR A 78 -11.25 -13.14 -0.07
CA THR A 78 -11.14 -14.56 0.23
C THR A 78 -9.68 -15.02 0.20
N LEU A 79 -9.42 -16.25 0.68
CA LEU A 79 -8.10 -16.86 0.55
C LEU A 79 -7.67 -16.95 -0.93
N THR A 80 -8.59 -17.33 -1.81
CA THR A 80 -8.34 -17.43 -3.25
C THR A 80 -7.94 -16.09 -3.85
N ASP A 81 -8.56 -14.97 -3.44
CA ASP A 81 -8.16 -13.64 -3.90
C ASP A 81 -6.70 -13.31 -3.52
N PHE A 82 -6.24 -13.76 -2.34
CA PHE A 82 -4.85 -13.60 -1.93
C PHE A 82 -3.89 -14.53 -2.68
N GLU A 83 -4.31 -15.75 -3.02
CA GLU A 83 -3.52 -16.67 -3.85
C GLU A 83 -3.30 -16.07 -5.24
N VAL A 84 -4.36 -15.53 -5.86
CA VAL A 84 -4.26 -14.82 -7.15
C VAL A 84 -3.39 -13.57 -7.01
N TYR A 85 -3.49 -12.84 -5.90
CA TYR A 85 -2.60 -11.69 -5.66
C TYR A 85 -1.13 -12.11 -5.54
N LEU A 86 -0.82 -13.24 -4.90
CA LEU A 86 0.55 -13.77 -4.81
C LEU A 86 1.11 -14.14 -6.19
N GLU A 87 0.28 -14.77 -7.03
CA GLU A 87 0.63 -15.05 -8.42
C GLU A 87 0.88 -13.76 -9.20
N TYR A 88 -0.01 -12.77 -9.09
CA TYR A 88 0.14 -11.45 -9.69
C TYR A 88 1.44 -10.75 -9.24
N LEU A 89 1.88 -10.94 -8.00
CA LEU A 89 3.13 -10.38 -7.53
C LEU A 89 4.38 -11.04 -8.14
N SER A 90 4.28 -12.25 -8.71
CA SER A 90 5.41 -12.86 -9.42
C SER A 90 5.78 -12.07 -10.66
N LEU A 91 4.77 -11.61 -11.42
CA LEU A 91 4.93 -10.82 -12.64
C LEU A 91 3.72 -9.91 -12.85
N TYR A 92 3.96 -8.60 -12.93
CA TYR A 92 2.94 -7.61 -13.25
C TYR A 92 3.48 -6.50 -14.14
N TYR A 93 2.59 -5.79 -14.83
CA TYR A 93 2.96 -4.66 -15.68
C TYR A 93 2.74 -3.34 -14.97
N LYS A 94 3.72 -2.45 -15.06
CA LYS A 94 3.63 -1.08 -14.57
C LYS A 94 4.16 -0.15 -15.64
N ASP A 95 3.32 0.77 -16.11
CA ASP A 95 3.69 1.74 -17.17
C ASP A 95 4.32 1.00 -18.38
N ASP A 96 3.64 -0.05 -18.86
CA ASP A 96 4.06 -0.98 -19.93
C ASP A 96 5.35 -1.77 -19.69
N SER A 97 5.97 -1.61 -18.52
CA SER A 97 7.18 -2.35 -18.13
C SER A 97 6.80 -3.56 -17.29
N ALA A 98 7.27 -4.74 -17.71
CA ALA A 98 7.18 -5.95 -16.90
C ALA A 98 8.02 -5.79 -15.62
N VAL A 99 7.42 -6.14 -14.49
CA VAL A 99 8.06 -6.13 -13.18
C VAL A 99 7.97 -7.53 -12.59
N GLU A 100 9.12 -8.15 -12.40
CA GLU A 100 9.28 -9.40 -11.69
C GLU A 100 9.74 -9.12 -10.24
N ASN A 101 9.06 -9.69 -9.25
CA ASN A 101 9.51 -9.59 -7.86
C ASN A 101 10.19 -10.88 -7.41
N GLY A 102 11.39 -10.76 -6.87
CA GLY A 102 11.96 -11.81 -6.03
C GLY A 102 11.24 -11.92 -4.68
N GLU A 103 11.53 -13.00 -3.94
CA GLU A 103 10.92 -13.32 -2.64
C GLU A 103 10.94 -12.16 -1.64
N LYS A 104 12.05 -11.43 -1.54
CA LYS A 104 12.16 -10.26 -0.65
C LYS A 104 11.18 -9.15 -1.03
N GLY A 105 10.93 -8.96 -2.32
CA GLY A 105 9.97 -7.99 -2.84
C GLY A 105 8.54 -8.37 -2.46
N ILE A 106 8.18 -9.64 -2.67
CA ILE A 106 6.88 -10.21 -2.29
C ILE A 106 6.68 -10.10 -0.77
N ALA A 107 7.64 -10.58 0.03
CA ALA A 107 7.55 -10.55 1.49
C ALA A 107 7.36 -9.13 2.05
N ARG A 108 8.01 -8.12 1.46
CA ARG A 108 7.84 -6.71 1.84
C ARG A 108 6.42 -6.23 1.56
N LYS A 109 5.86 -6.53 0.37
CA LYS A 109 4.49 -6.14 -0.01
C LYS A 109 3.45 -6.77 0.91
N LEU A 110 3.60 -8.06 1.20
CA LEU A 110 2.75 -8.78 2.16
C LEU A 110 2.88 -8.22 3.59
N SER A 111 4.06 -7.76 3.98
CA SER A 111 4.27 -7.10 5.28
C SER A 111 3.50 -5.78 5.39
N SER A 112 3.49 -4.97 4.33
CA SER A 112 2.68 -3.75 4.23
C SER A 112 1.19 -4.06 4.39
N LEU A 113 0.70 -5.07 3.67
CA LEU A 113 -0.69 -5.52 3.72
C LEU A 113 -1.08 -6.07 5.10
N ARG A 114 -0.28 -6.96 5.67
CA ARG A 114 -0.47 -7.49 7.03
C ARG A 114 -0.56 -6.37 8.07
N THR A 115 0.24 -5.32 7.93
CA THR A 115 0.22 -4.19 8.86
C THR A 115 -1.07 -3.37 8.74
N LEU A 116 -1.61 -3.22 7.53
CA LEU A 116 -2.93 -2.60 7.29
C LEU A 116 -4.05 -3.41 7.97
N TYR A 117 -4.13 -4.72 7.71
CA TYR A 117 -5.14 -5.60 8.32
C TYR A 117 -5.04 -5.59 9.85
N LYS A 118 -3.83 -5.76 10.38
CA LYS A 118 -3.59 -5.74 11.83
C LYS A 118 -4.01 -4.42 12.47
N TYR A 119 -3.84 -3.29 11.78
CA TYR A 119 -4.27 -1.99 12.30
C TYR A 119 -5.79 -1.91 12.44
N TYR A 120 -6.55 -2.34 11.43
CA TYR A 120 -8.01 -2.29 11.47
C TYR A 120 -8.62 -3.35 12.39
N TYR A 121 -8.00 -4.52 12.49
CA TYR A 121 -8.35 -5.54 13.47
C TYR A 121 -8.23 -5.00 14.91
N LYS A 122 -7.09 -4.38 15.23
CA LYS A 122 -6.87 -3.76 16.56
C LYS A 122 -7.83 -2.61 16.88
N LYS A 123 -8.41 -1.97 15.85
CA LYS A 123 -9.42 -0.93 16.02
C LYS A 123 -10.84 -1.48 16.13
N GLY A 124 -11.05 -2.79 16.00
CA GLY A 124 -12.39 -3.40 16.00
C GLY A 124 -13.23 -3.02 14.78
N VAL A 125 -12.58 -2.66 13.66
CA VAL A 125 -13.26 -2.34 12.40
C VAL A 125 -13.44 -3.58 11.54
N ILE A 126 -12.47 -4.50 11.60
CA ILE A 126 -12.47 -5.83 10.98
C ILE A 126 -12.05 -6.89 11.98
#